data_AF-A0AAV5GG81-F1
#
_entry.id   AF-A0AAV5GG81-F1
#
_cell.length_a   1.000
_cell.length_b   1.000
_cell.length_c   1.000
_cell.angle_alpha   90.00
_cell.angle_beta   90.00
_cell.angle_gamma   90.00
#
_symmetry.space_group_name_H-M   'P 1'
#
loop_
_entity.id
_entity.type
_entity.pdbx_description
1 polymer ?
#
loop_
_entity_poly.entity_id
_entity_poly.type
_entity_poly.pdbx_seq_one_letter_code
_entity_poly.pdbx_strand_id
1 'polypeptide(L)'
;MAAVALPTLCTSRQPLRQLAASLLSASPIFRSSASPSLPAVYTAASSALSAPASFSVSLSAAPALPSSSLPSLASLIPDTLSGLRDLLPPWVFAVPKRRTTHGAKRMRSSNKGLKEKQNLVSCPSCGAPKLAHHLCHECHVSFRREIHREAKQVAAPQSPAPAQQA
;
A
#
# COMPACT_ATOMS: atom_id res chain seq x y z
N MET A 1 -41.83 41.53 -34.91
CA MET A 1 -40.55 41.03 -35.43
C MET A 1 -39.44 41.71 -34.64
N ALA A 2 -38.89 41.05 -33.63
CA ALA A 2 -37.76 41.56 -32.85
C ALA A 2 -36.80 40.39 -32.60
N ALA A 3 -35.60 40.52 -33.15
CA ALA A 3 -34.49 39.59 -32.93
C ALA A 3 -33.63 40.14 -31.79
N VAL A 4 -33.33 39.32 -30.79
CA VAL A 4 -32.30 39.61 -29.79
C VAL A 4 -31.34 38.43 -29.75
N ALA A 5 -30.07 38.77 -29.96
CA ALA A 5 -28.93 37.89 -30.01
C ALA A 5 -28.57 37.32 -28.62
N LEU A 6 -28.05 36.09 -28.59
CA LEU A 6 -27.33 35.53 -27.45
C LEU A 6 -25.90 35.19 -27.88
N PRO A 7 -24.87 35.63 -27.13
CA PRO A 7 -23.48 35.23 -27.35
C PRO A 7 -23.05 34.21 -26.29
N THR A 8 -22.41 33.11 -26.70
CA THR A 8 -21.41 32.45 -25.84
C THR A 8 -20.33 31.82 -26.69
N LEU A 9 -19.12 32.26 -26.41
CA LEU A 9 -17.89 32.09 -27.17
C LEU A 9 -17.24 30.73 -26.94
N CYS A 10 -16.62 30.24 -28.00
CA CYS A 10 -15.58 29.23 -28.01
C CYS A 10 -14.40 29.62 -27.09
N THR A 11 -13.83 28.67 -26.37
CA THR A 11 -12.36 28.64 -26.19
C THR A 11 -11.84 27.21 -26.06
N SER A 12 -11.17 26.80 -27.14
CA SER A 12 -10.17 25.75 -27.17
C SER A 12 -8.86 26.35 -26.62
N ARG A 13 -8.06 25.56 -25.89
CA ARG A 13 -6.57 25.66 -25.88
C ARG A 13 -5.91 24.62 -24.97
N GLN A 14 -5.27 23.64 -25.60
CA GLN A 14 -3.93 23.14 -25.23
C GLN A 14 -2.92 23.68 -26.28
N PRO A 15 -1.60 23.39 -26.28
CA PRO A 15 -0.60 23.14 -25.22
C PRO A 15 0.70 23.99 -25.42
N LEU A 16 1.75 23.67 -24.63
CA LEU A 16 3.21 23.85 -24.90
C LEU A 16 3.88 25.24 -24.89
N ARG A 17 4.81 25.45 -23.94
CA ARG A 17 6.07 26.21 -24.09
C ARG A 17 7.10 25.65 -23.07
N GLN A 18 8.10 24.88 -23.51
CA GLN A 18 9.42 25.29 -24.00
C GLN A 18 10.35 25.96 -22.97
N LEU A 19 11.31 25.14 -22.52
CA LEU A 19 12.75 25.36 -22.32
C LEU A 19 13.28 26.80 -22.31
N ALA A 20 14.01 27.14 -21.24
CA ALA A 20 15.13 28.08 -21.30
C ALA A 20 16.25 27.55 -20.41
N ALA A 21 17.39 27.24 -21.04
CA ALA A 21 18.66 26.99 -20.40
C ALA A 21 19.41 28.32 -20.24
N SER A 22 20.12 28.51 -19.13
CA SER A 22 21.11 29.57 -18.99
C SER A 22 22.28 29.04 -18.16
N LEU A 23 23.46 29.11 -18.79
CA LEU A 23 24.77 28.76 -18.27
C LEU A 23 25.42 29.97 -17.55
N LEU A 24 26.56 29.70 -16.89
CA LEU A 24 27.43 30.56 -16.06
C LEU A 24 27.00 30.60 -14.59
N SER A 25 27.86 30.38 -13.58
CA SER A 25 29.33 30.36 -13.53
C SER A 25 29.78 29.74 -12.20
N ALA A 26 30.95 29.12 -12.22
CA ALA A 26 31.65 28.57 -11.06
C ALA A 26 31.94 29.63 -9.99
N SER A 27 31.76 29.27 -8.71
CA SER A 27 32.66 29.57 -7.58
C SER A 27 32.15 28.87 -6.31
N PRO A 28 32.97 28.02 -5.64
CA PRO A 28 32.66 27.40 -4.37
C PRO A 28 33.17 28.29 -3.23
N ILE A 29 32.27 28.78 -2.37
CA ILE A 29 32.66 29.35 -1.09
C ILE A 29 31.84 28.68 0.00
N PHE A 30 32.56 27.82 0.74
CA PHE A 30 32.27 27.32 2.07
C PHE A 30 31.44 28.34 2.86
N ARG A 31 30.17 28.02 3.12
CA ARG A 31 29.34 28.83 4.03
C ARG A 31 29.20 28.11 5.35
N SER A 32 29.80 28.76 6.34
CA SER A 32 29.89 28.42 7.74
C SER A 32 28.59 27.95 8.36
N SER A 33 28.77 27.00 9.28
CA SER A 33 27.92 26.70 10.41
C SER A 33 27.41 27.96 11.11
N ALA A 34 26.10 28.14 11.12
CA ALA A 34 25.41 28.98 12.11
C ALA A 34 23.99 28.42 12.31
N SER A 35 23.68 28.19 13.57
CA SER A 35 22.54 27.49 14.16
C SER A 35 21.18 28.12 13.82
N PRO A 36 20.08 27.34 13.82
CA PRO A 36 18.76 27.86 14.15
C PRO A 36 18.34 27.41 15.56
N SER A 37 18.33 28.37 16.48
CA SER A 37 17.50 28.33 17.68
C SER A 37 16.06 28.69 17.31
N LEU A 38 15.09 27.85 17.66
CA LEU A 38 13.95 28.16 18.54
C LEU A 38 12.90 27.02 18.52
N PRO A 39 12.10 26.89 19.61
CA PRO A 39 11.43 25.66 20.00
C PRO A 39 10.01 25.58 19.45
N ALA A 40 9.65 24.42 18.89
CA ALA A 40 8.27 24.07 18.61
C ALA A 40 7.81 23.02 19.63
N VAL A 41 7.06 23.52 20.59
CA VAL A 41 6.32 22.79 21.61
C VAL A 41 5.36 21.83 20.89
N TYR A 42 5.61 20.52 20.95
CA TYR A 42 4.61 19.51 20.61
C TYR A 42 4.32 18.69 21.85
N THR A 43 3.06 18.81 22.28
CA THR A 43 2.49 18.20 23.46
C THR A 43 2.31 16.68 23.26
N ALA A 44 2.76 15.97 24.28
CA ALA A 44 2.27 14.70 24.83
C ALA A 44 1.41 13.79 23.94
N ALA A 45 1.97 12.62 23.61
CA ALA A 45 1.24 11.35 23.58
C ALA A 45 2.20 10.21 23.97
N SER A 46 2.49 10.11 25.27
CA SER A 46 3.28 9.03 25.84
C SER A 46 2.43 7.76 25.88
N SER A 47 2.57 6.89 24.88
CA SER A 47 2.12 5.50 24.98
C SER A 47 3.21 4.71 25.69
N ALA A 48 2.95 4.37 26.93
CA ALA A 48 3.75 3.46 27.73
C ALA A 48 3.82 2.09 27.04
N LEU A 49 4.96 1.76 26.43
CA LEU A 49 5.31 0.38 26.12
C LEU A 49 6.41 -0.04 27.10
N SER A 50 5.95 -0.79 28.09
CA SER A 50 6.66 -1.81 28.86
C SER A 50 8.13 -2.00 28.51
N ALA A 51 8.99 -1.62 29.48
CA ALA A 51 10.39 -1.98 29.54
C ALA A 51 10.60 -3.49 29.35
N PRO A 52 11.50 -3.95 28.46
CA PRO A 52 11.94 -5.33 28.50
C PRO A 52 12.81 -5.53 29.73
N ALA A 53 12.37 -6.45 30.60
CA ALA A 53 13.07 -6.91 31.78
C ALA A 53 14.55 -7.19 31.46
N SER A 54 15.43 -6.54 32.22
CA SER A 54 16.85 -6.82 32.25
C SER A 54 17.05 -8.20 32.86
N PHE A 55 17.17 -9.23 32.02
CA PHE A 55 17.60 -10.54 32.45
C PHE A 55 19.11 -10.49 32.71
N SER A 56 19.49 -10.17 33.94
CA SER A 56 20.84 -10.38 34.46
C SER A 56 21.08 -11.89 34.58
N VAL A 57 21.72 -12.49 33.59
CA VAL A 57 22.18 -13.87 33.69
C VAL A 57 23.52 -13.88 34.41
N SER A 58 23.49 -14.26 35.68
CA SER A 58 24.68 -14.47 36.50
C SER A 58 25.46 -15.71 36.03
N LEU A 59 26.79 -15.52 36.03
CA LEU A 59 27.86 -16.49 35.82
C LEU A 59 27.60 -17.83 36.54
N SER A 60 27.82 -18.95 35.83
CA SER A 60 28.19 -20.21 36.47
C SER A 60 29.53 -20.67 35.90
N ALA A 61 30.46 -20.92 36.81
CA ALA A 61 31.82 -21.36 36.52
C ALA A 61 31.78 -22.71 35.78
N ALA A 62 32.48 -22.77 34.64
CA ALA A 62 32.64 -24.01 33.89
C ALA A 62 33.77 -24.85 34.52
N PRO A 63 33.53 -26.14 34.81
CA PRO A 63 34.60 -27.04 35.23
C PRO A 63 35.58 -27.27 34.09
N ALA A 64 36.88 -27.16 34.38
CA ALA A 64 37.95 -27.46 33.45
C ALA A 64 37.91 -28.95 33.05
N LEU A 65 37.49 -29.21 31.82
CA LEU A 65 37.59 -30.53 31.21
C LEU A 65 39.02 -30.76 30.70
N PRO A 66 39.62 -31.95 30.93
CA PRO A 66 40.95 -32.27 30.42
C PRO A 66 40.95 -32.26 28.89
N SER A 67 41.91 -31.54 28.32
CA SER A 67 42.17 -31.42 26.89
C SER A 67 42.64 -32.75 26.31
N SER A 68 41.75 -33.72 26.14
CA SER A 68 42.01 -34.88 25.30
C SER A 68 41.99 -34.43 23.84
N SER A 69 43.15 -34.53 23.19
CA SER A 69 43.36 -34.24 21.78
C SER A 69 42.27 -34.88 20.91
N LEU A 70 41.37 -34.05 20.38
CA LEU A 70 40.40 -34.47 19.38
C LEU A 70 41.19 -34.83 18.11
N PRO A 71 41.11 -36.08 17.60
CA PRO A 71 41.62 -36.38 16.28
C PRO A 71 40.91 -35.47 15.27
N SER A 72 41.69 -34.88 14.37
CA SER A 72 41.20 -33.95 13.36
C SER A 72 40.02 -34.57 12.61
N LEU A 73 38.84 -33.97 12.73
CA LEU A 73 37.58 -34.47 12.16
C LEU A 73 37.63 -34.64 10.62
N ALA A 74 38.69 -34.14 9.98
CA ALA A 74 38.98 -34.33 8.57
C ALA A 74 39.36 -35.77 8.18
N SER A 75 39.91 -36.58 9.10
CA SER A 75 40.35 -37.96 8.78
C SER A 75 39.26 -39.03 8.95
N LEU A 76 38.08 -38.67 9.48
CA LEU A 76 36.92 -39.56 9.56
C LEU A 76 35.88 -39.30 8.46
N ILE A 77 36.16 -38.40 7.52
CA ILE A 77 35.26 -38.13 6.40
C ILE A 77 35.57 -39.18 5.31
N PRO A 78 34.72 -40.21 5.12
CA PRO A 78 34.93 -41.15 4.03
C PRO A 78 34.63 -40.43 2.70
N ASP A 79 35.28 -40.84 1.62
CA ASP A 79 35.03 -40.35 0.24
C ASP A 79 33.59 -40.58 -0.25
N THR A 80 32.71 -41.15 0.58
CA THR A 80 31.29 -41.41 0.35
C THR A 80 30.39 -40.18 0.49
N LEU A 81 30.93 -38.96 0.60
CA LEU A 81 30.10 -37.75 0.58
C LEU A 81 29.40 -37.52 -0.77
N SER A 82 29.88 -38.13 -1.86
CA SER A 82 29.17 -38.11 -3.15
C SER A 82 27.80 -38.79 -3.04
N GLY A 83 27.69 -39.91 -2.32
CA GLY A 83 26.43 -40.65 -2.19
C GLY A 83 25.39 -39.98 -1.28
N LEU A 84 25.82 -39.21 -0.28
CA LEU A 84 24.90 -38.42 0.56
C LEU A 84 24.21 -37.30 -0.23
N ARG A 85 24.82 -36.83 -1.31
CA ARG A 85 24.25 -35.78 -2.18
C ARG A 85 23.03 -36.28 -2.95
N ASP A 86 22.99 -37.57 -3.27
CA ASP A 86 21.86 -38.24 -3.93
C ASP A 86 20.75 -38.65 -2.96
N LEU A 87 21.07 -38.91 -1.68
CA LEU A 87 20.07 -39.15 -0.63
C LEU A 87 19.48 -37.85 -0.05
N LEU A 88 20.16 -36.71 -0.22
CA LEU A 88 19.67 -35.44 0.29
C LEU A 88 18.55 -34.90 -0.63
N PRO A 89 17.35 -34.72 -0.09
CA PRO A 89 16.21 -34.27 -0.89
C PRO A 89 16.44 -32.84 -1.46
N PRO A 90 15.87 -32.52 -2.65
CA PRO A 90 16.12 -31.26 -3.37
C PRO A 90 15.84 -29.97 -2.58
N TRP A 91 15.08 -30.07 -1.49
CA TRP A 91 14.76 -28.93 -0.63
C TRP A 91 15.97 -28.35 0.12
N VAL A 92 17.04 -29.13 0.33
CA VAL A 92 18.30 -28.61 0.92
C VAL A 92 19.00 -27.63 -0.06
N PHE A 93 18.81 -27.83 -1.37
CA PHE A 93 19.36 -26.94 -2.41
C PHE A 93 18.39 -25.83 -2.84
N ALA A 94 17.10 -25.93 -2.51
CA ALA A 94 16.08 -24.93 -2.86
C ALA A 94 16.12 -23.65 -1.99
N VAL A 95 17.12 -23.51 -1.12
CA VAL A 95 17.28 -22.35 -0.24
C VAL A 95 18.00 -21.21 -0.97
N PRO A 96 17.52 -19.96 -0.86
CA PRO A 96 18.22 -18.81 -1.43
C PRO A 96 19.66 -18.73 -0.89
N LYS A 97 20.65 -18.78 -1.79
CA LYS A 97 22.08 -18.81 -1.45
C LYS A 97 22.54 -17.58 -0.64
N ARG A 98 21.90 -16.42 -0.85
CA ARG A 98 22.23 -15.14 -0.22
C ARG A 98 20.94 -14.32 -0.03
N ARG A 99 20.91 -13.49 1.01
CA ARG A 99 19.84 -12.50 1.22
C ARG A 99 19.87 -11.45 0.10
N THR A 100 18.72 -11.13 -0.47
CA THR A 100 18.61 -10.11 -1.51
C THR A 100 18.77 -8.70 -0.94
N THR A 101 19.47 -7.82 -1.67
CA THR A 101 19.65 -6.42 -1.27
C THR A 101 18.32 -5.65 -1.27
N HIS A 102 18.24 -4.58 -0.49
CA HIS A 102 17.06 -3.70 -0.48
C HIS A 102 16.73 -3.14 -1.87
N GLY A 103 17.74 -2.80 -2.68
CA GLY A 103 17.57 -2.32 -4.05
C GLY A 103 16.95 -3.38 -4.98
N ALA A 104 17.47 -4.61 -4.97
CA ALA A 104 16.92 -5.71 -5.77
C ALA A 104 15.48 -6.07 -5.36
N LYS A 105 15.18 -6.03 -4.05
CA LYS A 105 13.80 -6.19 -3.55
C LYS A 105 12.90 -5.05 -4.05
N ARG A 106 13.34 -3.79 -3.94
CA ARG A 106 12.56 -2.62 -4.37
C ARG A 106 12.27 -2.65 -5.86
N MET A 107 13.26 -2.94 -6.70
CA MET A 107 13.12 -3.09 -8.15
C MET A 107 12.06 -4.14 -8.51
N ARG A 108 12.10 -5.32 -7.87
CA ARG A 108 11.10 -6.38 -8.09
C ARG A 108 9.69 -5.99 -7.64
N SER A 109 9.56 -5.16 -6.59
CA SER A 109 8.25 -4.67 -6.14
C SER A 109 7.70 -3.51 -6.98
N SER A 110 8.55 -2.75 -7.67
CA SER A 110 8.11 -1.59 -8.47
C SER A 110 7.11 -1.96 -9.56
N ASN A 111 7.23 -3.16 -10.13
CA ASN A 111 6.34 -3.63 -11.21
C ASN A 111 4.96 -4.09 -10.72
N LYS A 112 4.69 -4.03 -9.41
CA LYS A 112 3.45 -4.51 -8.77
C LYS A 112 2.48 -3.38 -8.41
N GLY A 113 2.61 -2.21 -9.02
CA GLY A 113 1.72 -1.07 -8.77
C GLY A 113 0.26 -1.32 -9.21
N LEU A 114 -0.68 -0.65 -8.56
CA LEU A 114 -2.08 -0.65 -8.99
C LEU A 114 -2.20 0.07 -10.33
N LYS A 115 -2.76 -0.59 -11.35
CA LYS A 115 -3.04 0.03 -12.64
C LYS A 115 -4.21 1.00 -12.49
N GLU A 116 -4.03 2.24 -12.94
CA GLU A 116 -5.08 3.24 -12.97
C GLU A 116 -6.21 2.82 -13.91
N LYS A 117 -7.46 2.97 -13.47
CA LYS A 117 -8.64 2.67 -14.28
C LYS A 117 -9.13 3.94 -14.96
N GLN A 118 -9.01 4.02 -16.28
CA GLN A 118 -9.50 5.13 -17.09
C GLN A 118 -10.98 4.99 -17.50
N ASN A 119 -11.60 3.87 -17.17
CA ASN A 119 -12.97 3.52 -17.59
C ASN A 119 -14.04 4.12 -16.66
N LEU A 120 -13.88 5.36 -16.22
CA LEU A 120 -14.85 6.06 -15.38
C LEU A 120 -15.64 7.06 -16.23
N VAL A 121 -16.96 6.91 -16.24
CA VAL A 121 -17.90 7.76 -16.98
C VAL A 121 -18.96 8.28 -16.01
N SER A 122 -19.49 9.48 -16.25
CA SER A 122 -20.59 10.02 -15.45
C SER A 122 -21.90 9.27 -15.73
N CYS A 123 -22.70 9.05 -14.68
CA CYS A 123 -24.04 8.47 -14.82
C CYS A 123 -24.99 9.49 -15.45
N PRO A 124 -25.80 9.12 -16.46
CA PRO A 124 -26.73 10.07 -17.09
C PRO A 124 -27.92 10.46 -16.19
N SER A 125 -28.24 9.68 -15.17
CA SER A 125 -29.37 9.96 -14.27
C SER A 125 -28.96 10.76 -13.02
N CYS A 126 -27.92 10.33 -12.30
CA CYS A 126 -27.50 10.96 -11.05
C CYS A 126 -26.20 11.77 -11.14
N GLY A 127 -25.46 11.70 -12.25
CA GLY A 127 -24.16 12.38 -12.40
C GLY A 127 -22.98 11.71 -11.68
N ALA A 128 -23.22 10.73 -10.80
CA ALA A 128 -22.14 10.04 -10.07
C ALA A 128 -21.21 9.25 -11.01
N PRO A 129 -19.90 9.13 -10.68
CA PRO A 129 -18.97 8.37 -11.47
C PRO A 129 -19.29 6.87 -11.41
N LYS A 130 -19.40 6.23 -12.57
CA LYS A 130 -19.61 4.79 -12.71
C LYS A 130 -18.56 4.20 -13.64
N LEU A 131 -18.38 2.88 -13.57
CA LEU A 131 -17.55 2.17 -14.53
C LEU A 131 -18.26 2.10 -15.90
N ALA A 132 -17.50 2.19 -16.99
CA ALA A 132 -18.00 1.96 -18.34
C ALA A 132 -18.59 0.55 -18.45
N HIS A 133 -19.77 0.42 -19.05
CA HIS A 133 -20.56 -0.83 -19.18
C HIS A 133 -21.17 -1.40 -17.89
N HIS A 134 -21.04 -0.74 -16.75
CA HIS A 134 -21.71 -1.15 -15.51
C HIS A 134 -22.92 -0.26 -15.19
N LEU A 135 -23.89 -0.84 -14.47
CA LEU A 135 -24.97 -0.07 -13.86
C LEU A 135 -24.39 0.81 -12.73
N CYS A 136 -24.96 2.00 -12.56
CA CYS A 136 -24.59 2.89 -11.45
C CYS A 136 -25.04 2.25 -10.12
N HIS A 137 -24.13 2.17 -9.16
CA HIS A 137 -24.41 1.61 -7.84
C HIS A 137 -25.53 2.39 -7.11
N GLU A 138 -25.47 3.73 -7.12
CA GLU A 138 -26.44 4.57 -6.43
C GLU A 138 -27.85 4.43 -7.01
N CYS A 139 -28.00 4.58 -8.33
CA CYS A 139 -29.29 4.42 -9.01
C CYS A 139 -29.87 3.03 -8.78
N HIS A 140 -29.04 1.99 -8.89
CA HIS A 140 -29.48 0.61 -8.71
C HIS A 140 -29.94 0.32 -7.28
N VAL A 141 -29.23 0.82 -6.27
CA VAL A 141 -29.61 0.64 -4.86
C VAL A 141 -30.92 1.38 -4.55
N SER A 142 -31.08 2.62 -5.01
CA SER A 142 -32.32 3.38 -4.81
C SER A 142 -33.52 2.71 -5.50
N PHE A 143 -33.36 2.29 -6.76
CA PHE A 143 -34.41 1.62 -7.51
C PHE A 143 -34.81 0.29 -6.87
N ARG A 144 -33.84 -0.53 -6.46
CA ARG A 144 -34.11 -1.81 -5.79
C ARG A 144 -34.85 -1.61 -4.46
N ARG A 145 -34.50 -0.56 -3.70
CA ARG A 145 -35.20 -0.23 -2.44
C ARG A 145 -36.66 0.11 -2.67
N GLU A 146 -36.96 0.88 -3.72
CA GLU A 146 -38.34 1.24 -4.05
C GLU A 146 -39.15 0.00 -4.45
N ILE A 147 -38.64 -0.81 -5.38
CA ILE A 147 -39.30 -2.07 -5.79
C ILE A 147 -39.57 -2.98 -4.60
N HIS A 148 -38.60 -3.14 -3.68
CA HIS A 148 -38.79 -3.98 -2.50
C HIS A 148 -39.83 -3.41 -1.54
N ARG A 149 -39.95 -2.07 -1.45
CA ARG A 149 -40.96 -1.40 -0.63
C ARG A 149 -42.34 -1.63 -1.23
N GLU A 150 -42.50 -1.45 -2.53
CA GLU A 150 -43.74 -1.71 -3.26
C GLU A 150 -44.16 -3.18 -3.12
N ALA A 151 -43.22 -4.12 -3.33
CA ALA A 151 -43.48 -5.56 -3.16
C ALA A 151 -43.93 -5.91 -1.73
N LYS A 152 -43.34 -5.29 -0.70
CA LYS A 152 -43.75 -5.47 0.69
C LYS A 152 -45.13 -4.89 0.98
N GLN A 153 -45.48 -3.76 0.37
CA GLN A 153 -46.81 -3.14 0.51
C GLN A 153 -47.90 -3.96 -0.16
N VAL A 154 -47.62 -4.60 -1.30
CA VAL A 154 -48.55 -5.53 -1.97
C VAL A 154 -48.73 -6.81 -1.15
N ALA A 155 -47.66 -7.32 -0.53
CA ALA A 155 -47.73 -8.50 0.33
C ALA A 155 -48.43 -8.23 1.67
N ALA A 156 -48.46 -6.99 2.15
CA ALA A 156 -49.22 -6.60 3.32
C ALA A 156 -50.68 -6.33 2.90
N PRO A 157 -51.67 -7.14 3.33
CA PRO A 157 -53.06 -6.86 3.00
C PRO A 157 -53.43 -5.47 3.53
N GLN A 158 -53.97 -4.63 2.64
CA GLN A 158 -54.39 -3.27 2.96
C GLN A 158 -55.46 -3.32 4.05
N SER A 159 -55.09 -2.98 5.29
CA SER A 159 -56.09 -2.70 6.32
C SER A 159 -56.86 -1.44 5.90
N PRO A 160 -58.21 -1.48 5.88
CA PRO A 160 -59.03 -0.43 5.29
C PRO A 160 -58.77 0.93 5.93
N ALA A 161 -58.74 1.97 5.09
CA ALA A 161 -58.50 3.36 5.44
C ALA A 161 -59.47 3.87 6.54
N PRO A 162 -59.05 4.80 7.41
CA PRO A 162 -59.88 5.29 8.50
C PRO A 162 -61.13 5.99 7.95
N ALA A 163 -62.30 5.50 8.35
CA ALA A 163 -63.60 6.07 8.04
C ALA A 163 -63.62 7.56 8.42
N GLN A 164 -63.85 8.41 7.42
CA GLN A 164 -64.10 9.83 7.61
C GLN A 164 -65.43 9.98 8.34
N GLN A 165 -65.37 10.42 9.60
CA GLN A 165 -66.54 10.74 10.41
C GLN A 165 -67.12 12.08 9.91
N ALA A 166 -68.39 12.03 9.51
CA ALA A 166 -69.22 13.15 9.12
C ALA A 166 -69.82 13.86 10.34
#